data_AF-M2YG87-F1
#
_entry.id   AF-M2YG87-F1
#
_cell.length_a   1.000
_cell.length_b   1.000
_cell.length_c   1.000
_cell.angle_alpha   90.00
_cell.angle_beta   90.00
_cell.angle_gamma   90.00
#
_symmetry.space_group_name_H-M   'P 1'
#
loop_
_entity.id
_entity.type
_entity.pdbx_description
1 polymer ?
#
loop_
_entity_poly.entity_id
_entity_poly.type
_entity_poly.pdbx_seq_one_letter_code
_entity_poly.pdbx_strand_id
1 'polypeptide(L)'
;MTTDPSAPAPDPDTPAAPVPDVTPAEPGSPSVPDVTPAEPGSPSVPDVPASPVGPDVTPAEGEDSGYTPAGVPTFDSVREKIERRAGTAIGAEELARESVAGRTLEEQFDERRQAAADRLREIRRSLAQE
;
A
#
# COMPACT_ATOMS: atom_id res chain seq x y z
N MET A 1 39.91 9.77 -14.79
CA MET A 1 39.40 11.05 -15.31
C MET A 1 39.51 11.04 -16.83
N THR A 2 38.40 10.79 -17.54
CA THR A 2 37.90 11.65 -18.62
C THR A 2 36.70 10.93 -19.24
N THR A 3 35.48 11.34 -18.86
CA THR A 3 34.29 11.04 -19.65
C THR A 3 34.19 12.20 -20.63
N ASP A 4 34.23 11.86 -21.91
CA ASP A 4 34.17 12.78 -23.04
C ASP A 4 32.94 13.73 -22.94
N PRO A 5 33.14 15.06 -22.94
CA PRO A 5 32.04 16.02 -22.78
C PRO A 5 31.33 16.36 -24.10
N SER A 6 31.43 15.53 -25.15
CA SER A 6 30.86 15.80 -26.47
C SER A 6 29.73 14.84 -26.84
N ALA A 7 28.78 14.62 -25.91
CA ALA A 7 27.48 14.12 -26.31
C ALA A 7 26.67 15.31 -26.89
N PRO A 8 26.20 15.26 -28.15
CA PRO A 8 25.38 16.33 -28.71
C PRO A 8 24.10 16.49 -27.89
N ALA A 9 23.69 17.74 -27.66
CA ALA A 9 22.39 18.05 -27.03
C ALA A 9 21.26 17.38 -27.84
N PRO A 10 20.25 16.78 -27.18
CA PRO A 10 19.14 16.14 -27.88
C PRO A 10 18.35 17.18 -28.71
N ASP A 11 18.07 16.84 -29.96
CA ASP A 11 17.34 17.70 -30.91
C ASP A 11 15.95 18.08 -30.37
N PRO A 12 15.55 19.37 -30.42
CA PRO A 12 14.27 19.85 -29.88
C PRO A 12 13.05 19.36 -30.66
N ASP A 13 13.25 18.93 -31.91
CA ASP A 13 12.22 18.37 -32.78
C ASP A 13 12.11 16.84 -32.68
N THR A 14 12.94 16.20 -31.85
CA THR A 14 12.72 14.78 -31.53
C THR A 14 11.42 14.71 -30.74
N PRO A 15 10.37 14.03 -31.25
CA PRO A 15 9.15 13.86 -30.50
C PRO A 15 9.53 13.20 -29.18
N ALA A 16 9.14 13.81 -28.07
CA ALA A 16 9.30 13.23 -26.75
C ALA A 16 8.84 11.77 -26.85
N ALA A 17 9.69 10.85 -26.41
CA ALA A 17 9.30 9.45 -26.30
C ALA A 17 7.92 9.42 -25.64
N PRO A 18 6.96 8.66 -26.19
CA PRO A 18 5.59 8.70 -25.72
C PRO A 18 5.62 8.55 -24.21
N VAL A 19 5.05 9.52 -23.50
CA VAL A 19 4.95 9.47 -22.04
C VAL A 19 4.37 8.09 -21.72
N PRO A 20 5.05 7.25 -20.92
CA PRO A 20 4.46 5.99 -20.53
C PRO A 20 3.14 6.34 -19.87
N ASP A 21 2.06 5.72 -20.36
CA ASP A 21 0.73 5.90 -19.82
C ASP A 21 0.78 5.46 -18.35
N VAL A 22 0.95 6.43 -17.47
CA VAL A 22 0.82 6.27 -16.02
C VAL A 22 -0.64 6.48 -15.66
N THR A 23 -1.55 5.81 -16.37
CA THR A 23 -2.74 5.32 -15.69
C THR A 23 -2.22 4.56 -14.49
N PRO A 24 -2.48 5.01 -13.24
CA PRO A 24 -2.20 4.19 -12.08
C PRO A 24 -2.82 2.84 -12.42
N ALA A 25 -2.00 1.78 -12.46
CA ALA A 25 -2.55 0.45 -12.68
C ALA A 25 -3.73 0.35 -11.72
N GLU A 26 -4.94 0.18 -12.26
CA GLU A 26 -6.13 -0.04 -11.44
C GLU A 26 -5.68 -1.06 -10.41
N PRO A 27 -5.67 -0.72 -9.09
CA PRO A 27 -5.05 -1.55 -8.07
C PRO A 27 -5.66 -2.91 -8.28
N GLY A 28 -4.87 -3.83 -8.86
CA GLY A 28 -5.44 -4.95 -9.58
C GLY A 28 -6.43 -5.58 -8.64
N SER A 29 -7.73 -5.47 -8.97
CA SER A 29 -8.78 -5.87 -8.03
C SER A 29 -8.34 -7.26 -7.60
N PRO A 30 -7.96 -7.46 -6.33
CA PRO A 30 -7.35 -8.70 -5.94
C PRO A 30 -8.33 -9.74 -6.44
N SER A 31 -7.86 -10.60 -7.34
CA SER A 31 -8.67 -11.70 -7.84
C SER A 31 -8.82 -12.59 -6.62
N VAL A 32 -9.78 -12.21 -5.77
CA VAL A 32 -10.40 -13.09 -4.83
C VAL A 32 -10.82 -14.22 -5.74
N PRO A 33 -10.34 -15.44 -5.55
CA PRO A 33 -10.96 -16.56 -6.22
C PRO A 33 -12.47 -16.39 -6.04
N ASP A 34 -13.27 -16.74 -7.04
CA ASP A 34 -14.71 -16.93 -6.84
C ASP A 34 -14.84 -18.11 -5.87
N VAL A 35 -14.56 -17.85 -4.59
CA VAL A 35 -15.21 -18.48 -3.48
C VAL A 35 -16.62 -17.94 -3.61
N THR A 36 -17.40 -18.62 -4.44
CA THR A 36 -18.84 -18.68 -4.26
C THR A 36 -19.04 -18.66 -2.75
N PRO A 37 -19.67 -17.63 -2.15
CA PRO A 37 -19.93 -17.66 -0.73
C PRO A 37 -20.63 -18.99 -0.54
N ALA A 38 -19.94 -19.95 0.09
CA ALA A 38 -20.61 -21.15 0.52
C ALA A 38 -21.77 -20.57 1.31
N GLU A 39 -23.00 -20.80 0.84
CA GLU A 39 -24.20 -20.61 1.64
C GLU A 39 -23.76 -20.97 3.04
N PRO A 40 -23.75 -20.04 4.03
CA PRO A 40 -23.01 -20.19 5.26
C PRO A 40 -23.49 -21.51 5.83
N GLY A 41 -22.71 -22.54 5.53
CA GLY A 41 -23.10 -23.90 5.76
C GLY A 41 -22.95 -23.90 7.23
N SER A 42 -24.09 -23.82 7.94
CA SER A 42 -24.14 -23.80 9.40
C SER A 42 -23.03 -24.74 9.80
N PRO A 43 -21.94 -24.23 10.39
CA PRO A 43 -20.72 -25.01 10.50
C PRO A 43 -21.18 -26.30 11.12
N SER A 44 -20.99 -27.42 10.40
CA SER A 44 -21.36 -28.71 10.93
C SER A 44 -20.36 -28.93 12.05
N VAL A 45 -20.72 -28.36 13.21
CA VAL A 45 -20.08 -28.60 14.47
C VAL A 45 -20.09 -30.12 14.55
N PRO A 46 -18.91 -30.77 14.59
CA PRO A 46 -18.92 -32.18 14.94
C PRO A 46 -19.75 -32.29 16.22
N ASP A 47 -20.69 -33.22 16.27
CA ASP A 47 -21.46 -33.52 17.49
C ASP A 47 -20.44 -34.04 18.51
N VAL A 48 -19.76 -33.10 19.16
CA VAL A 48 -18.90 -33.37 20.30
C VAL A 48 -19.90 -33.71 21.39
N PRO A 49 -19.93 -34.95 21.90
CA PRO A 49 -20.86 -35.29 22.95
C PRO A 49 -20.69 -34.26 24.07
N ALA A 50 -21.77 -33.57 24.42
CA ALA A 50 -21.78 -32.61 25.50
C ALA A 50 -21.25 -33.31 26.75
N SER A 51 -19.98 -33.05 27.08
CA SER A 51 -19.38 -33.53 28.32
C SER A 51 -20.16 -32.86 29.46
N PRO A 52 -20.51 -33.61 30.52
CA PRO A 52 -21.41 -33.10 31.54
C PRO A 52 -20.82 -31.83 32.13
N VAL A 53 -21.63 -30.78 32.18
CA VAL A 53 -21.30 -29.49 32.78
C VAL A 53 -20.94 -29.73 34.25
N GLY A 54 -19.64 -29.86 34.52
CA GLY A 54 -19.07 -29.76 35.86
C GLY A 54 -19.01 -28.29 36.27
N PRO A 55 -19.07 -27.98 37.57
CA PRO A 55 -19.01 -26.61 38.06
C PRO A 55 -17.67 -25.98 37.66
N ASP A 56 -17.76 -24.89 36.89
CA ASP A 56 -16.88 -23.72 36.84
C ASP A 56 -15.54 -23.88 37.58
N VAL A 57 -14.49 -24.28 36.86
CA VAL A 57 -13.07 -23.98 37.15
C VAL A 57 -12.22 -24.42 35.94
N THR A 58 -12.27 -23.68 34.85
CA THR A 58 -11.28 -23.85 33.76
C THR A 58 -10.45 -22.57 33.68
N PRO A 59 -9.11 -22.65 33.79
CA PRO A 59 -8.24 -21.49 33.62
C PRO A 59 -8.56 -20.75 32.33
N ALA A 60 -8.45 -19.42 32.36
CA ALA A 60 -8.68 -18.53 31.23
C ALA A 60 -7.68 -18.80 30.08
N GLU A 61 -7.85 -19.88 29.31
CA GLU A 61 -6.98 -20.24 28.18
C GLU A 61 -7.23 -19.37 26.92
N GLY A 62 -8.09 -18.37 27.00
CA GLY A 62 -8.33 -17.37 25.95
C GLY A 62 -7.62 -16.02 26.15
N GLU A 63 -7.05 -15.76 27.33
CA GLU A 63 -6.50 -14.43 27.64
C GLU A 63 -5.10 -14.23 27.03
N ASP A 64 -4.31 -15.29 26.88
CA ASP A 64 -2.97 -15.20 26.27
C ASP A 64 -2.97 -15.42 24.74
N SER A 65 -3.95 -16.14 24.19
CA SER A 65 -3.97 -16.45 22.75
C SER A 65 -4.61 -15.33 21.92
N GLY A 66 -5.47 -14.50 22.52
CA GLY A 66 -6.28 -13.51 21.81
C GLY A 66 -7.40 -14.11 20.94
N TYR A 67 -7.66 -15.42 21.06
CA TYR A 67 -8.74 -16.13 20.39
C TYR A 67 -9.57 -16.91 21.41
N THR A 68 -10.87 -17.01 21.15
CA THR A 68 -11.78 -17.91 21.87
C THR A 68 -11.47 -19.37 21.53
N PRO A 69 -11.91 -20.36 22.34
CA PRO A 69 -11.73 -21.78 22.04
C PRO A 69 -12.33 -22.22 20.70
N ALA A 70 -13.34 -21.50 20.20
CA ALA A 70 -13.94 -21.71 18.89
C ALA A 70 -13.13 -21.09 17.73
N GLY A 71 -11.98 -20.46 18.01
CA GLY A 71 -11.10 -19.82 17.03
C GLY A 71 -11.51 -18.40 16.61
N VAL A 72 -12.50 -17.79 17.26
CA VAL A 72 -12.91 -16.41 16.97
C VAL A 72 -12.02 -15.44 17.75
N PRO A 73 -11.43 -14.39 17.12
CA PRO A 73 -10.67 -13.37 17.84
C PRO A 73 -11.49 -12.71 18.94
N THR A 74 -10.88 -12.48 20.10
CA THR A 74 -11.51 -11.70 21.17
C THR A 74 -11.58 -10.21 20.78
N PHE A 75 -12.49 -9.46 21.41
CA PHE A 75 -12.60 -8.02 21.16
C PHE A 75 -11.31 -7.27 21.52
N ASP A 76 -10.66 -7.67 22.61
CA ASP A 76 -9.42 -7.05 23.06
C ASP A 76 -8.26 -7.30 22.08
N SER A 77 -8.16 -8.50 21.48
CA SER A 77 -7.11 -8.78 20.48
C SER A 77 -7.30 -7.99 19.18
N VAL A 78 -8.55 -7.78 18.76
CA VAL A 78 -8.87 -6.91 17.62
C VAL A 78 -8.54 -5.45 17.94
N ARG A 79 -8.91 -4.96 19.13
CA ARG A 79 -8.59 -3.61 19.58
C ARG A 79 -7.08 -3.37 19.58
N GLU A 80 -6.32 -4.23 20.25
CA GLU A 80 -4.86 -4.12 20.34
C GLU A 80 -4.22 -4.16 18.94
N LYS A 81 -4.74 -4.98 18.02
CA LYS A 81 -4.28 -5.02 16.63
C LYS A 81 -4.56 -3.72 15.87
N ILE A 82 -5.71 -3.08 16.10
CA ILE A 82 -6.05 -1.80 15.49
C ILE A 82 -5.12 -0.70 16.03
N GLU A 83 -4.94 -0.64 17.35
CA GLU A 83 -4.06 0.34 18.00
C GLU A 83 -2.61 0.20 17.52
N ARG A 84 -2.11 -1.03 17.43
CA ARG A 84 -0.77 -1.32 16.88
C ARG A 84 -0.63 -0.85 15.43
N ARG A 85 -1.62 -1.17 14.58
CA ARG A 85 -1.60 -0.76 13.17
C ARG A 85 -1.70 0.75 13.01
N ALA A 86 -2.55 1.41 13.79
CA ALA A 86 -2.68 2.86 13.79
C ALA A 86 -1.38 3.53 14.23
N GLY A 87 -0.75 3.04 15.31
CA GLY A 87 0.55 3.52 15.78
C GLY A 87 1.65 3.39 14.72
N THR A 88 1.73 2.25 14.03
CA THR A 88 2.68 2.07 12.93
C THR A 88 2.37 2.98 11.74
N ALA A 89 1.10 3.09 11.34
CA ALA A 89 0.70 3.87 10.18
C ALA A 89 1.11 5.34 10.28
N ILE A 90 1.04 5.94 11.47
CA ILE A 90 1.41 7.33 11.71
C ILE A 90 2.87 7.62 11.33
N GLY A 91 3.79 6.67 11.54
CA GLY A 91 5.22 6.84 11.22
C GLY A 91 5.69 6.15 9.94
N ALA A 92 4.85 5.33 9.32
CA ALA A 92 5.24 4.51 8.18
C ALA A 92 5.55 5.33 6.93
N GLU A 93 4.83 6.44 6.71
CA GLU A 93 5.04 7.30 5.54
C GLU A 93 6.40 8.00 5.59
N GLU A 94 6.80 8.53 6.75
CA GLU A 94 8.11 9.16 6.92
C GLU A 94 9.24 8.18 6.64
N LEU A 95 9.15 6.96 7.17
CA LEU A 95 10.12 5.89 6.88
C LEU A 95 10.14 5.51 5.40
N ALA A 96 8.97 5.44 4.76
CA ALA A 96 8.88 5.15 3.33
C ALA A 96 9.52 6.27 2.49
N ARG A 97 9.34 7.53 2.87
CA ARG A 97 9.96 8.70 2.22
C ARG A 97 11.48 8.71 2.38
N GLU A 98 12.00 8.41 3.57
CA GLU A 98 13.44 8.38 3.84
C GLU A 98 14.17 7.17 3.24
N SER A 99 13.41 6.14 2.85
CA SER A 99 13.95 4.98 2.16
C SER A 99 14.68 5.38 0.86
N VAL A 100 15.60 4.52 0.40
CA VAL A 100 16.32 4.75 -0.85
C VAL A 100 15.33 4.88 -2.02
N ALA A 101 14.34 3.98 -2.09
CA ALA A 101 13.32 4.02 -3.12
C ALA A 101 12.44 5.29 -3.03
N GLY A 102 12.08 5.72 -1.82
CA GLY A 102 11.31 6.94 -1.59
C GLY A 102 12.03 8.18 -2.12
N ARG A 103 13.32 8.32 -1.80
CA ARG A 103 14.16 9.42 -2.29
C ARG A 103 14.26 9.44 -3.81
N THR A 104 14.52 8.29 -4.45
CA THR A 104 14.61 8.21 -5.92
C THR A 104 13.28 8.52 -6.61
N LEU A 105 12.13 8.18 -6.00
CA LEU A 105 10.82 8.53 -6.54
C LEU A 105 10.53 10.04 -6.43
N GLU A 106 10.89 10.65 -5.30
CA GLU A 106 10.75 12.10 -5.08
C GLU A 106 11.64 12.88 -6.06
N GLU A 107 12.90 12.49 -6.24
CA GLU A 107 13.82 13.08 -7.22
C GLU A 107 13.22 13.07 -8.64
N GLN A 108 12.71 11.93 -9.11
CA GLN A 108 12.06 11.83 -10.42
C GLN A 108 10.78 12.66 -10.52
N PHE A 109 10.05 12.83 -9.42
CA PHE A 109 8.87 13.69 -9.40
C PHE A 109 9.26 15.16 -9.51
N ASP A 110 10.27 15.59 -8.76
CA ASP A 110 10.80 16.95 -8.77
C ASP A 110 11.40 17.33 -10.12
N GLU A 111 12.17 16.43 -10.74
CA GLU A 111 12.70 16.63 -12.10
C GLU A 111 11.59 16.87 -13.12
N ARG A 112 10.52 16.06 -13.08
CA ARG A 112 9.35 16.23 -13.97
C ARG A 112 8.63 17.54 -13.68
N ARG A 113 8.46 17.89 -12.40
CA ARG A 113 7.81 19.14 -11.99
C ARG A 113 8.60 20.36 -12.47
N GLN A 114 9.92 20.30 -12.35
CA GLN A 114 10.81 21.37 -12.81
C GLN A 114 10.74 21.51 -14.34
N ALA A 115 10.86 20.40 -15.08
CA ALA A 115 10.73 20.40 -16.53
C ALA A 115 9.39 21.00 -17.00
N ALA A 116 8.29 20.65 -16.34
CA ALA A 116 6.98 21.23 -16.62
C ALA A 116 6.94 22.74 -16.31
N ALA A 117 7.53 23.19 -15.20
CA ALA A 117 7.61 24.59 -14.84
C ALA A 117 8.46 25.40 -15.85
N ASP A 118 9.58 24.84 -16.30
CA ASP A 118 10.43 25.40 -17.35
C ASP A 118 9.67 25.58 -18.66
N ARG A 119 8.94 24.54 -19.08
CA ARG A 119 8.12 24.61 -20.30
C ARG A 119 7.01 25.65 -20.20
N LEU A 120 6.34 25.74 -19.05
CA LEU A 120 5.32 26.77 -18.83
C LEU A 120 5.91 28.19 -18.87
N ARG A 121 7.12 28.38 -18.34
CA ARG A 121 7.84 29.67 -18.44
C ARG A 121 8.16 30.03 -19.88
N GLU A 122 8.59 29.06 -20.67
CA GLU A 122 8.87 29.27 -22.10
C GLU A 122 7.61 29.67 -22.86
N ILE A 123 6.50 28.94 -22.68
CA ILE A 123 5.21 29.27 -23.30
C ILE A 123 4.78 30.70 -22.94
N ARG A 124 4.86 31.08 -21.66
CA ARG A 124 4.51 32.44 -21.23
C ARG A 124 5.39 33.51 -21.88
N ARG A 125 6.68 33.23 -22.07
CA ARG A 125 7.60 34.14 -22.75
C ARG A 125 7.25 34.28 -24.23
N SER A 126 6.94 33.18 -24.91
CA SER A 126 6.55 33.20 -26.32
C SER A 126 5.27 34.01 -26.54
N LEU A 127 4.27 33.84 -25.66
CA LEU A 127 3.02 34.62 -25.71
C LEU A 127 3.19 36.11 -25.42
N ALA A 128 4.27 36.52 -24.75
CA ALA A 128 4.55 37.92 -24.44
C ALA A 128 5.41 38.63 -25.49
N GLN A 129 6.00 37.88 -26.43
CA GLN A 129 6.83 38.40 -27.51
C GLN A 129 6.09 38.52 -28.85
N GLU A 130 4.82 38.13 -28.89
CA GLU A 130 3.87 38.35 -29.99
C GLU A 130 2.95 39.53 -29.64
#